data_AF-A0A9Q9F809-F1
#
_entry.id   AF-A0A9Q9F809-F1
#
_cell.length_a   1.000
_cell.length_b   1.000
_cell.length_c   1.000
_cell.angle_alpha   90.00
_cell.angle_beta   90.00
_cell.angle_gamma   90.00
#
_symmetry.space_group_name_H-M   'P 1'
#
loop_
_entity.id
_entity.type
_entity.pdbx_description
1 polymer ?
#
loop_
_entity_poly.entity_id
_entity_poly.type
_entity_poly.pdbx_seq_one_letter_code
_entity_poly.pdbx_strand_id
1 'polypeptide(L)'
;MEKKEHVIIDATGQVAGKLAAKVAKLLLEGVHVSVVCCEEAVFMGSLKRSMDKFKAYLNKRCIVNPRRGPFHFREPRMHLAKIIRRMISYKKVRGKTALSKLATYEGIPRELEGLPRQKVTCALVKYAGRPNNHVTLGKLLSMFGWKHAEAAKRITGELRERERQMSLEKEEIYRKREKIKKDKSFEDEVNKKLATFA
;
A
#
# COMPACT_ATOMS: atom_id res chain seq x y z
N MET A 1 23.18 3.65 -0.77
CA MET A 1 21.79 4.01 -1.10
C MET A 1 21.19 4.69 0.12
N GLU A 2 20.97 5.99 0.05
CA GLU A 2 20.24 6.74 1.09
C GLU A 2 18.90 6.07 1.35
N LYS A 3 18.67 5.66 2.59
CA LYS A 3 17.37 5.14 3.02
C LYS A 3 16.45 6.34 3.17
N LYS A 4 15.44 6.46 2.30
CA LYS A 4 14.32 7.39 2.50
C LYS A 4 13.78 7.21 3.91
N GLU A 5 13.69 8.31 4.67
CA GLU A 5 13.24 8.27 6.07
C GLU A 5 11.82 7.71 6.18
N HIS A 6 10.97 8.01 5.19
CA HIS A 6 9.59 7.56 5.10
C HIS A 6 9.27 6.97 3.71
N VAL A 7 8.66 5.78 3.71
CA VAL A 7 8.28 5.04 2.50
C VAL A 7 6.78 4.77 2.53
N ILE A 8 6.07 5.24 1.52
CA ILE A 8 4.65 4.98 1.34
C ILE A 8 4.47 3.85 0.32
N ILE A 9 3.75 2.80 0.72
CA ILE A 9 3.54 1.60 -0.09
C ILE A 9 2.05 1.45 -0.39
N ASP A 10 1.70 1.37 -1.67
CA ASP A 10 0.35 1.08 -2.13
C ASP A 10 0.10 -0.44 -2.18
N ALA A 11 -0.83 -0.94 -1.35
CA ALA A 11 -1.17 -2.36 -1.27
C ALA A 11 -2.08 -2.86 -2.40
N THR A 12 -2.60 -1.98 -3.26
CA THR A 12 -3.48 -2.34 -4.37
C THR A 12 -2.86 -3.40 -5.28
N GLY A 13 -3.52 -4.56 -5.36
CA GLY A 13 -3.13 -5.65 -6.24
C GLY A 13 -1.85 -6.38 -5.79
N GLN A 14 -1.47 -6.24 -4.51
CA GLN A 14 -0.34 -6.95 -3.93
C GLN A 14 -0.77 -8.14 -3.08
N VAL A 15 -0.04 -9.26 -3.19
CA VAL A 15 -0.23 -10.44 -2.35
C VAL A 15 0.19 -10.10 -0.92
N ALA A 16 -0.77 -10.08 0.00
CA ALA A 16 -0.62 -9.57 1.36
C ALA A 16 0.58 -10.15 2.12
N GLY A 17 0.81 -11.47 2.00
CA GLY A 17 1.95 -12.13 2.65
C GLY A 17 3.32 -11.71 2.09
N LYS A 18 3.43 -11.57 0.76
CA LYS A 18 4.68 -11.16 0.09
C LYS A 18 4.98 -9.69 0.38
N LEU A 19 3.96 -8.83 0.33
CA LEU A 19 4.06 -7.44 0.75
C LEU A 19 4.52 -7.34 2.21
N ALA A 20 3.87 -8.07 3.13
CA ALA A 20 4.17 -8.03 4.54
C ALA A 20 5.62 -8.43 4.86
N ALA A 21 6.18 -9.41 4.15
CA ALA A 21 7.56 -9.84 4.34
C ALA A 21 8.56 -8.72 4.00
N LYS A 22 8.34 -8.00 2.89
CA LYS A 22 9.21 -6.89 2.50
C LYS A 22 9.06 -5.71 3.46
N VAL A 23 7.83 -5.38 3.86
CA VAL A 23 7.55 -4.33 4.85
C VAL A 23 8.22 -4.65 6.18
N ALA A 24 8.11 -5.88 6.68
CA ALA A 24 8.73 -6.29 7.95
C ALA A 24 10.25 -6.10 7.93
N LYS A 25 10.91 -6.40 6.80
CA LYS A 25 12.35 -6.17 6.65
C LYS A 25 12.72 -4.69 6.68
N LEU A 26 11.97 -3.83 5.99
CA LEU A 26 12.17 -2.37 5.99
C LEU A 26 12.02 -1.78 7.40
N LEU A 27 11.01 -2.23 8.16
CA LEU A 27 10.80 -1.78 9.54
C LEU A 27 11.98 -2.19 10.45
N LEU A 28 12.51 -3.40 10.28
CA LEU A 28 13.68 -3.89 11.03
C LEU A 28 14.99 -3.20 10.66
N GLU A 29 15.04 -2.58 9.48
CA GLU A 29 16.12 -1.72 9.00
C GLU A 29 16.00 -0.26 9.46
N GLY A 30 14.90 0.07 10.15
CA GLY A 30 14.67 1.37 10.77
C GLY A 30 13.86 2.36 9.93
N VAL A 31 13.35 1.96 8.76
CA VAL A 31 12.58 2.83 7.86
C VAL A 31 11.15 3.03 8.37
N HIS A 32 10.60 4.25 8.27
CA HIS A 32 9.18 4.49 8.52
C HIS A 32 8.36 4.07 7.32
N VAL A 33 7.34 3.25 7.53
CA VAL A 33 6.54 2.67 6.43
C VAL A 33 5.06 2.95 6.65
N SER A 34 4.44 3.63 5.69
CA SER A 34 2.99 3.79 5.62
C SER A 34 2.43 2.91 4.50
N VAL A 35 1.59 1.95 4.85
CA VAL A 35 0.87 1.10 3.87
C VAL A 35 -0.53 1.68 3.66
N VAL A 36 -0.84 2.05 2.42
CA VAL A 36 -2.14 2.61 2.02
C VAL A 36 -2.94 1.62 1.18
N CYS A 37 -4.25 1.85 1.03
CA CYS A 37 -5.17 0.97 0.30
C CYS A 37 -5.16 -0.48 0.80
N CYS A 38 -5.08 -0.70 2.12
CA CYS A 38 -4.99 -2.05 2.70
C CYS A 38 -6.19 -2.94 2.31
N GLU A 39 -7.35 -2.35 2.04
CA GLU A 39 -8.55 -3.03 1.55
C GLU A 39 -8.37 -3.66 0.17
N GLU A 40 -7.44 -3.16 -0.65
CA GLU A 40 -7.15 -3.67 -1.99
C GLU A 40 -5.99 -4.69 -2.01
N ALA A 41 -5.43 -5.03 -0.85
CA ALA A 41 -4.50 -6.13 -0.70
C ALA A 41 -5.15 -7.47 -1.05
N VAL A 42 -4.36 -8.44 -1.51
CA VAL A 42 -4.87 -9.66 -2.13
C VAL A 42 -4.42 -10.92 -1.39
N PHE A 43 -5.34 -11.87 -1.24
CA PHE A 43 -5.04 -13.27 -0.94
C PHE A 43 -5.21 -14.14 -2.18
N MET A 44 -4.24 -15.01 -2.43
CA MET A 44 -4.30 -15.97 -3.54
C MET A 44 -5.24 -17.13 -3.22
N GLY A 45 -5.96 -17.60 -4.23
CA GLY A 45 -6.93 -18.69 -4.17
C GLY A 45 -8.38 -18.23 -4.15
N SER A 46 -9.29 -19.20 -4.04
CA SER A 46 -10.73 -18.96 -4.15
C SER A 46 -11.32 -18.25 -2.92
N LEU A 47 -12.47 -17.61 -3.12
CA LEU A 47 -13.23 -16.94 -2.07
C LEU A 47 -13.61 -17.90 -0.95
N LYS A 48 -14.17 -19.08 -1.30
CA LYS A 48 -14.56 -20.12 -0.34
C LYS A 48 -13.39 -20.53 0.55
N ARG A 49 -12.23 -20.83 -0.04
CA ARG A 49 -11.03 -21.19 0.72
C ARG A 49 -10.58 -20.07 1.66
N SER A 50 -10.65 -18.83 1.22
CA SER A 50 -10.27 -17.67 2.03
C SER A 50 -11.25 -17.45 3.19
N MET A 51 -12.55 -17.64 2.94
CA MET A 51 -13.59 -17.61 3.98
C MET A 51 -13.38 -18.72 5.01
N ASP A 52 -13.12 -19.96 4.58
CA ASP A 52 -12.95 -21.10 5.49
C ASP A 52 -11.72 -20.90 6.39
N LYS A 53 -10.62 -20.40 5.83
CA LYS A 53 -9.44 -19.99 6.61
C LYS A 53 -9.78 -18.89 7.62
N PHE A 54 -10.58 -17.90 7.21
CA PHE A 54 -10.97 -16.82 8.11
C PHE A 54 -11.91 -17.31 9.22
N LYS A 55 -12.90 -18.16 8.91
CA LYS A 55 -13.76 -18.83 9.91
C LYS A 55 -12.95 -19.65 10.90
N ALA A 56 -11.99 -20.45 10.42
CA ALA A 56 -11.06 -21.20 11.28
C ALA A 56 -10.17 -20.28 12.14
N TYR A 57 -9.88 -19.07 11.68
CA TYR A 57 -9.24 -18.04 12.50
C TYR A 57 -10.17 -17.50 13.58
N LEU A 58 -11.44 -17.22 13.27
CA LEU A 58 -12.43 -16.73 14.24
C LEU A 58 -12.81 -17.76 15.32
N ASN A 59 -12.74 -19.05 15.00
CA ASN A 59 -12.99 -20.12 15.96
C ASN A 59 -11.93 -20.16 17.08
N LYS A 60 -10.74 -19.57 16.87
CA LYS A 60 -9.65 -19.56 17.86
C LYS A 60 -9.91 -18.52 18.95
N ARG A 61 -10.65 -18.91 19.98
CA ARG A 61 -10.91 -18.10 21.18
C ARG A 61 -10.42 -18.81 22.44
N CYS A 62 -10.13 -18.05 23.49
CA CYS A 62 -9.94 -18.64 24.82
C CYS A 62 -11.29 -19.12 25.33
N ILE A 63 -11.39 -20.39 25.72
CA ILE A 63 -12.63 -20.99 26.23
C ILE A 63 -12.99 -20.37 27.60
N VAL A 64 -11.99 -20.18 28.47
CA VAL A 64 -12.19 -19.67 29.83
C VAL A 64 -12.66 -18.22 29.84
N ASN A 65 -11.93 -17.33 29.17
CA ASN A 65 -12.30 -15.92 29.07
C ASN A 65 -11.97 -15.36 27.68
N PRO A 66 -12.97 -15.21 26.79
CA PRO A 66 -12.77 -14.70 25.44
C PRO A 66 -12.11 -13.31 25.38
N ARG A 67 -12.27 -12.47 26.43
CA ARG A 67 -11.68 -11.12 26.48
C ARG A 67 -10.15 -11.13 26.54
N ARG A 68 -9.54 -12.18 27.10
CA ARG A 68 -8.07 -12.35 27.19
C ARG A 68 -7.47 -13.13 26.01
N GLY A 69 -8.33 -13.65 25.12
CA GLY A 69 -7.93 -14.52 24.03
C GLY A 69 -7.36 -13.77 22.81
N PRO A 70 -7.22 -14.48 21.68
CA PRO A 70 -6.83 -13.87 20.41
C PRO A 70 -7.85 -12.84 19.92
N PHE A 71 -7.41 -11.59 19.70
CA PHE A 71 -8.28 -10.56 19.11
C PHE A 71 -8.48 -10.75 17.61
N HIS A 72 -9.73 -10.72 17.14
CA HIS A 72 -10.10 -10.86 15.73
C HIS A 72 -10.45 -9.52 15.09
N PHE A 73 -9.48 -8.85 14.48
CA PHE A 73 -9.72 -7.63 13.72
C PHE A 73 -10.49 -7.92 12.42
N ARG A 74 -11.53 -7.12 12.18
CA ARG A 74 -12.33 -7.13 10.94
C ARG A 74 -11.91 -6.04 9.95
N GLU A 75 -11.17 -5.04 10.41
CA GLU A 75 -10.63 -3.97 9.58
C GLU A 75 -9.45 -4.45 8.71
N PRO A 76 -9.45 -4.22 7.38
CA PRO A 76 -8.32 -4.52 6.50
C PRO A 76 -6.99 -3.97 6.99
N ARG A 77 -6.94 -2.72 7.49
CA ARG A 77 -5.69 -2.11 7.98
C ARG A 77 -5.11 -2.91 9.15
N MET A 78 -5.94 -3.25 10.12
CA MET A 78 -5.53 -3.97 11.34
C MET A 78 -5.24 -5.44 11.04
N HIS A 79 -5.94 -6.03 10.08
CA HIS A 79 -5.66 -7.37 9.64
C HIS A 79 -4.27 -7.47 8.99
N LEU A 80 -3.94 -6.56 8.08
CA LEU A 80 -2.62 -6.51 7.43
C LEU A 80 -1.52 -6.17 8.45
N ALA A 81 -1.76 -5.21 9.36
CA ALA A 81 -0.84 -4.90 10.45
C ALA A 81 -0.58 -6.14 11.34
N LYS A 82 -1.59 -6.96 11.61
CA LYS A 82 -1.43 -8.22 12.36
C LYS A 82 -0.57 -9.25 11.61
N ILE A 83 -0.67 -9.32 10.28
CA ILE A 83 0.18 -10.18 9.45
C ILE A 83 1.64 -9.71 9.56
N ILE A 84 1.90 -8.41 9.35
CA ILE A 84 3.25 -7.81 9.43
C ILE A 84 3.83 -8.01 10.84
N ARG A 85 3.04 -7.74 11.89
CA ARG A 85 3.44 -7.92 13.29
C ARG A 85 3.92 -9.32 13.59
N ARG A 86 3.32 -10.35 12.99
CA ARG A 86 3.70 -11.75 13.20
C ARG A 86 4.97 -12.17 12.45
N MET A 87 5.45 -11.35 11.50
CA MET A 87 6.73 -11.54 10.82
C MET A 87 7.90 -10.84 11.56
N ILE A 88 7.60 -10.08 12.62
CA ILE A 88 8.58 -9.37 13.44
C ILE A 88 8.59 -10.00 14.85
N SER A 89 9.76 -10.06 15.49
CA SER A 89 9.89 -10.46 16.89
C SER A 89 9.36 -9.36 17.83
N TYR A 90 8.04 -9.12 17.79
CA TYR A 90 7.36 -7.97 18.39
C TYR A 90 7.38 -7.93 19.92
N LYS A 91 7.72 -9.04 20.58
CA LYS A 91 7.84 -9.09 22.04
C LYS A 91 9.14 -8.41 22.52
N LYS A 92 10.20 -8.46 21.71
CA LYS A 92 11.51 -7.84 22.01
C LYS A 92 11.45 -6.32 21.78
N VAL A 93 12.31 -5.57 22.47
CA VAL A 93 12.39 -4.09 22.34
C VAL A 93 12.57 -3.67 20.89
N ARG A 94 13.52 -4.28 20.17
CA ARG A 94 13.75 -4.05 18.73
C ARG A 94 12.50 -4.25 17.87
N GLY A 95 11.67 -5.24 18.19
CA GLY A 95 10.45 -5.49 17.44
C GLY A 95 9.36 -4.46 17.74
N LYS A 96 9.26 -4.00 18.99
CA LYS A 96 8.34 -2.93 19.39
C LYS A 96 8.70 -1.61 18.70
N THR A 97 9.98 -1.25 18.67
CA THR A 97 10.45 -0.02 18.01
C THR A 97 10.32 -0.09 16.48
N ALA A 98 10.44 -1.28 15.88
CA ALA A 98 10.15 -1.45 14.46
C ALA A 98 8.65 -1.27 14.16
N LEU A 99 7.77 -1.78 15.03
CA LEU A 99 6.32 -1.67 14.83
C LEU A 99 5.76 -0.27 15.07
N SER A 100 6.37 0.55 15.93
CA SER A 100 5.97 1.95 16.10
C SER A 100 6.18 2.80 14.84
N LYS A 101 7.00 2.31 13.89
CA LYS A 101 7.26 2.95 12.60
C LYS A 101 6.30 2.53 11.48
N LEU A 102 5.41 1.58 11.76
CA LEU A 102 4.41 1.09 10.81
C LEU A 102 3.10 1.86 10.97
N ALA A 103 2.64 2.47 9.89
CA ALA A 103 1.28 2.98 9.77
C ALA A 103 0.54 2.22 8.67
N THR A 104 -0.74 1.88 8.89
CA THR A 104 -1.57 1.16 7.92
C THR A 104 -2.94 1.82 7.80
N TYR A 105 -3.38 2.08 6.58
CA TYR A 105 -4.61 2.82 6.28
C TYR A 105 -5.52 2.03 5.33
N GLU A 106 -6.82 2.19 5.54
CA GLU A 106 -7.86 1.88 4.56
C GLU A 106 -8.02 3.12 3.67
N GLY A 107 -7.94 2.94 2.35
CA GLY A 107 -7.79 4.04 1.40
C GLY A 107 -6.50 4.85 1.60
N ILE A 108 -6.54 6.10 1.17
CA ILE A 108 -5.42 7.05 1.26
C ILE A 108 -5.86 8.25 2.10
N PRO A 109 -5.20 8.52 3.25
CA PRO A 109 -5.50 9.70 4.04
C PRO A 109 -5.00 10.98 3.34
N ARG A 110 -5.63 12.12 3.64
CA ARG A 110 -5.29 13.43 3.05
C ARG A 110 -3.82 13.82 3.25
N GLU A 111 -3.24 13.47 4.39
CA GLU A 111 -1.83 13.75 4.72
C GLU A 111 -0.84 13.07 3.75
N LEU A 112 -1.24 11.95 3.14
CA LEU A 112 -0.40 11.17 2.22
C LEU A 112 -0.81 11.38 0.76
N GLU A 113 -1.73 12.30 0.49
CA GLU A 113 -2.18 12.64 -0.86
C GLU A 113 -1.07 13.36 -1.64
N GLY A 114 -0.91 13.05 -2.93
CA GLY A 114 0.10 13.66 -3.81
C GLY A 114 1.54 13.20 -3.58
N LEU A 115 1.84 12.50 -2.47
CA LEU A 115 3.15 11.93 -2.21
C LEU A 115 3.44 10.71 -3.10
N PRO A 116 4.70 10.47 -3.51
CA PRO A 116 5.05 9.35 -4.37
C PRO A 116 4.90 8.02 -3.63
N ARG A 117 3.97 7.19 -4.11
CA ARG A 117 3.70 5.85 -3.57
C ARG A 117 4.46 4.79 -4.36
N GLN A 118 5.01 3.83 -3.65
CA GLN A 118 5.76 2.72 -4.25
C GLN A 118 4.93 1.44 -4.25
N LYS A 119 5.16 0.58 -5.24
CA LYS A 119 4.67 -0.80 -5.24
C LYS A 119 5.82 -1.76 -5.12
N VAL A 120 5.61 -2.85 -4.39
CA VAL A 120 6.61 -3.90 -4.26
C VAL A 120 6.44 -4.84 -5.44
N THR A 121 7.35 -4.76 -6.41
CA THR A 121 7.29 -5.50 -7.68
C THR A 121 7.09 -7.01 -7.46
N CYS A 122 7.87 -7.63 -6.58
CA CYS A 122 7.77 -9.08 -6.31
C CYS A 122 6.46 -9.51 -5.62
N ALA A 123 5.70 -8.57 -5.06
CA ALA A 123 4.44 -8.84 -4.38
C ALA A 123 3.20 -8.66 -5.28
N LEU A 124 3.33 -8.02 -6.44
CA LEU A 124 2.19 -7.81 -7.34
C LEU A 124 1.63 -9.14 -7.84
N VAL A 125 0.30 -9.25 -7.88
CA VAL A 125 -0.40 -10.47 -8.32
C VAL A 125 0.07 -10.91 -9.72
N LYS A 126 0.31 -9.95 -10.63
CA LYS A 126 0.81 -10.19 -11.99
C LYS A 126 2.07 -11.07 -12.03
N TYR A 127 2.99 -10.88 -11.07
CA TYR A 127 4.24 -11.64 -11.00
C TYR A 127 4.17 -12.79 -9.98
N ALA A 128 3.34 -12.65 -8.96
CA ALA A 128 3.35 -13.53 -7.81
C ALA A 128 2.48 -14.79 -7.96
N GLY A 129 1.54 -14.83 -8.91
CA GLY A 129 0.63 -15.96 -9.08
C GLY A 129 -0.32 -15.82 -10.27
N ARG A 130 -1.38 -16.63 -10.29
CA ARG A 130 -2.36 -16.65 -11.39
C ARG A 130 -3.28 -15.43 -11.32
N PRO A 131 -3.49 -14.70 -12.43
CA PRO A 131 -4.28 -13.46 -12.42
C PRO A 131 -5.73 -13.64 -11.93
N ASN A 132 -6.40 -14.74 -12.30
CA ASN A 132 -7.86 -14.85 -12.13
C ASN A 132 -8.31 -15.52 -10.83
N ASN A 133 -7.38 -16.00 -9.98
CA ASN A 133 -7.74 -16.77 -8.79
C ASN A 133 -7.21 -16.08 -7.53
N HIS A 134 -7.84 -14.97 -7.17
CA HIS A 134 -7.50 -14.21 -5.99
C HIS A 134 -8.69 -13.48 -5.40
N VAL A 135 -8.55 -13.06 -4.15
CA VAL A 135 -9.59 -12.40 -3.36
C VAL A 135 -9.02 -11.16 -2.72
N THR A 136 -9.68 -10.04 -2.90
CA THR A 136 -9.33 -8.79 -2.24
C THR A 136 -9.71 -8.83 -0.75
N LEU A 137 -8.84 -8.30 0.10
CA LEU A 137 -8.98 -8.29 1.55
C LEU A 137 -10.26 -7.57 1.98
N GLY A 138 -10.57 -6.43 1.36
CA GLY A 138 -11.79 -5.66 1.61
C GLY A 138 -13.06 -6.46 1.30
N LYS A 139 -13.09 -7.20 0.19
CA LYS A 139 -14.22 -8.10 -0.14
C LYS A 139 -14.37 -9.19 0.91
N LEU A 140 -13.27 -9.83 1.30
CA LEU A 140 -13.29 -10.87 2.33
C LEU A 140 -13.84 -10.33 3.64
N LEU A 141 -13.28 -9.24 4.15
CA LEU A 141 -13.58 -8.70 5.47
C LEU A 141 -14.93 -8.00 5.55
N SER A 142 -15.44 -7.43 4.45
CA SER A 142 -16.80 -6.89 4.38
C SER A 142 -17.85 -7.94 4.76
N MET A 143 -17.70 -9.18 4.26
CA MET A 143 -18.60 -10.29 4.61
C MET A 143 -18.49 -10.73 6.08
N PHE A 144 -17.41 -10.33 6.75
CA PHE A 144 -17.09 -10.69 8.12
C PHE A 144 -17.25 -9.52 9.10
N GLY A 145 -17.98 -8.46 8.71
CA GLY A 145 -18.38 -7.38 9.60
C GLY A 145 -17.56 -6.09 9.49
N TRP A 146 -16.78 -5.88 8.43
CA TRP A 146 -16.21 -4.57 8.13
C TRP A 146 -17.27 -3.65 7.50
N LYS A 147 -17.65 -2.60 8.23
CA LYS A 147 -18.76 -1.70 7.88
C LYS A 147 -18.38 -0.57 6.92
N HIS A 148 -17.10 -0.16 6.90
CA HIS A 148 -16.65 1.05 6.21
C HIS A 148 -16.16 0.82 4.78
N ALA A 149 -16.57 -0.30 4.15
CA ALA A 149 -16.12 -0.68 2.81
C ALA A 149 -16.52 0.36 1.75
N GLU A 150 -17.75 0.87 1.81
CA GLU A 150 -18.26 1.86 0.86
C GLU A 150 -17.61 3.23 1.06
N ALA A 151 -17.44 3.64 2.32
CA ALA A 151 -16.76 4.89 2.66
C ALA A 151 -15.31 4.90 2.14
N ALA A 152 -14.58 3.79 2.32
CA ALA A 152 -13.22 3.65 1.80
C ALA A 152 -13.19 3.73 0.26
N LYS A 153 -14.11 3.04 -0.43
CA LYS A 153 -14.21 3.10 -1.90
C LYS A 153 -14.49 4.51 -2.40
N ARG A 154 -15.38 5.25 -1.72
CA ARG A 154 -15.72 6.63 -2.07
C ARG A 154 -14.50 7.55 -1.95
N ILE A 155 -13.83 7.53 -0.80
CA ILE A 155 -12.63 8.36 -0.56
C ILE A 155 -11.54 8.04 -1.59
N THR A 156 -11.27 6.76 -1.83
CA THR A 156 -10.26 6.34 -2.82
C THR A 156 -10.69 6.69 -4.24
N GLY A 157 -11.98 6.63 -4.57
CA GLY A 157 -12.54 7.00 -5.87
C GLY A 157 -12.37 8.49 -6.16
N GLU A 158 -12.84 9.36 -5.26
CA GLU A 158 -12.71 10.81 -5.35
C GLU A 158 -11.23 11.23 -5.48
N LEU A 159 -10.33 10.56 -4.76
CA LEU A 159 -8.89 10.82 -4.85
C LEU A 159 -8.30 10.36 -6.19
N ARG A 160 -8.66 9.17 -6.69
CA ARG A 160 -8.19 8.68 -8.00
C ARG A 160 -8.65 9.57 -9.16
N GLU A 161 -9.85 10.14 -9.08
CA GLU A 161 -10.37 11.08 -10.07
C GLU A 161 -9.57 12.38 -10.09
N ARG A 162 -9.33 12.96 -8.90
CA ARG A 162 -8.46 14.14 -8.74
C ARG A 162 -7.05 13.87 -9.26
N GLU A 163 -6.46 12.73 -8.90
CA GLU A 163 -5.13 12.34 -9.41
C GLU A 163 -5.10 12.15 -10.93
N ARG A 164 -6.18 11.63 -11.52
CA ARG A 164 -6.30 11.48 -12.98
C ARG A 164 -6.33 12.85 -13.66
N GLN A 165 -7.11 13.79 -13.15
CA GLN A 165 -7.15 15.17 -13.67
C GLN A 165 -5.77 15.82 -13.60
N MET A 166 -5.14 15.77 -12.42
CA MET A 166 -3.78 16.29 -12.22
C MET A 166 -2.74 15.61 -13.15
N SER A 167 -2.91 14.33 -13.47
CA SER A 167 -2.03 13.61 -14.39
C SER A 167 -2.21 14.09 -15.83
N LEU A 168 -3.45 14.28 -16.27
CA LEU A 168 -3.75 14.78 -17.61
C LEU A 168 -3.23 16.21 -17.80
N GLU A 169 -3.45 17.09 -16.82
CA GLU A 169 -2.91 18.45 -16.83
C GLU A 169 -1.37 18.44 -16.89
N LYS A 170 -0.71 17.56 -16.12
CA LYS A 170 0.73 17.38 -16.17
C LYS A 170 1.21 16.89 -17.54
N GLU A 171 0.50 15.97 -18.18
CA GLU A 171 0.80 15.51 -19.54
C GLU A 171 0.67 16.62 -20.58
N GLU A 172 -0.38 17.45 -20.48
CA GLU A 172 -0.55 18.60 -21.37
C GLU A 172 0.58 19.63 -21.21
N ILE A 173 0.94 19.94 -19.96
CA ILE A 173 2.08 20.80 -19.66
C ILE A 173 3.38 20.20 -20.21
N TYR A 174 3.58 18.89 -20.04
CA TYR A 174 4.74 18.18 -20.57
C TYR A 174 4.81 18.25 -22.10
N ARG A 175 3.69 18.03 -22.80
CA ARG A 175 3.59 18.17 -24.27
C ARG A 175 3.90 19.60 -24.73
N LYS A 176 3.38 20.62 -24.04
CA LYS A 176 3.70 22.03 -24.33
C LYS A 176 5.19 22.31 -24.14
N ARG A 177 5.79 21.80 -23.06
CA ARG A 177 7.23 21.90 -22.80
C ARG A 177 8.06 21.21 -23.89
N GLU A 178 7.64 20.04 -24.36
CA GLU A 178 8.34 19.35 -25.46
C GLU A 178 8.26 20.10 -26.78
N LYS A 179 7.15 20.77 -27.08
CA LYS A 179 7.04 21.64 -28.25
C LYS A 179 8.03 22.80 -28.16
N ILE A 180 8.04 23.52 -27.03
CA ILE A 180 8.96 24.63 -26.78
C ILE A 180 10.43 24.17 -26.86
N LYS A 181 10.75 23.00 -26.31
CA LYS A 181 12.12 22.43 -26.39
C LYS A 181 12.58 22.13 -27.81
N LYS A 182 11.65 21.83 -28.74
CA LYS A 182 11.96 21.54 -30.14
C LYS A 182 12.03 22.81 -31.00
N ASP A 183 11.60 23.94 -30.49
CA ASP A 183 11.68 25.21 -31.21
C ASP A 183 13.15 25.64 -31.29
N LYS A 184 13.65 25.86 -32.52
CA LYS A 184 15.06 26.20 -32.79
C LYS A 184 15.55 27.42 -32.00
N SER A 185 14.68 28.42 -31.84
CA SER A 185 14.97 29.62 -31.05
C SER A 185 15.38 29.30 -29.60
N PHE A 186 14.69 28.33 -28.99
CA PHE A 186 14.98 27.91 -27.62
C PHE A 186 16.27 27.07 -27.54
N GLU A 187 16.49 26.19 -28.52
CA GLU A 187 17.70 25.38 -28.61
C GLU A 187 18.97 26.24 -28.78
N ASP A 188 18.91 27.26 -29.64
CA ASP A 188 20.01 28.21 -29.86
C ASP A 188 20.32 29.02 -28.59
N GLU A 189 19.29 29.42 -27.83
CA GLU A 189 19.48 30.15 -26.58
C GLU A 189 20.11 29.27 -25.48
N VAL A 190 19.69 28.00 -25.38
CA VAL A 190 20.26 27.03 -24.44
C VAL A 190 21.72 26.77 -24.78
N ASN A 191 22.06 26.56 -26.05
CA ASN A 191 23.42 26.32 -26.50
C ASN A 191 24.35 27.52 -26.21
N LYS A 192 23.87 28.76 -26.39
CA LYS A 192 24.62 29.97 -26.00
C LYS A 192 24.93 30.01 -24.50
N LYS A 193 23.98 29.64 -23.65
CA LYS A 193 24.18 29.58 -22.20
C LYS A 193 25.07 28.41 -21.78
N LEU A 194 24.98 27.26 -22.44
CA LEU A 194 25.88 26.14 -22.17
C LEU A 194 27.34 26.44 -22.54
N ALA A 195 27.55 27.16 -23.66
CA ALA A 195 28.87 27.60 -24.11
C ALA A 195 29.57 28.59 -23.17
N THR A 196 28.87 29.20 -22.21
CA THR A 196 29.48 30.08 -21.19
C THR A 196 29.92 29.34 -19.92
N PHE A 197 29.53 28.07 -19.76
CA PHE A 197 30.00 27.19 -18.69
C PHE A 197 31.14 26.25 -19.15
N ALA A 198 31.47 26.26 -20.44
CA ALA A 198 32.59 25.53 -21.05
C ALA A 198 33.79 26.46 -21.21
#